data_AF-A0A173YGU7-F1
#
_entry.id   AF-A0A173YGU7-F1
#
_cell.length_a   1.000
_cell.length_b   1.000
_cell.length_c   1.000
_cell.angle_alpha   90.00
_cell.angle_beta   90.00
_cell.angle_gamma   90.00
#
_symmetry.space_group_name_H-M   'P 1'
#
loop_
_entity.id
_entity.type
_entity.pdbx_description
1 polymer ?
#
loop_
_entity_poly.entity_id
_entity_poly.type
_entity_poly.pdbx_seq_one_letter_code
_entity_poly.pdbx_strand_id
1 'polypeptide(L)'
;MAKDNSGIENFHYNNVEKKDKNFMYKNFKRSNCYNCNFSNSNFNFATFRGAHFKTCSFIKGSFEGTEFIGTNLKNSKFKNSKFKNAIFEGANLDGADFKEAIFENTIFLGCKLEKARNFNKELEGVRIFDEMPVMELSVELKAALEDFMENIFVKNSRIFDTKDGGINTLTLMILLENFSESELIQGFDKIKSKIDRDFYTISYIIRMIKKELV
;
A
#
# COMPACT_ATOMS: atom_id res chain seq x y z
N MET A 1 -5.81 0.04 19.46
CA MET A 1 -6.36 0.08 18.08
C MET A 1 -6.13 1.49 17.54
N ALA A 2 -5.56 1.62 16.34
CA ALA A 2 -5.24 2.92 15.74
C ALA A 2 -6.51 3.77 15.62
N LYS A 3 -6.61 4.79 16.47
CA LYS A 3 -7.63 5.84 16.35
C LYS A 3 -7.11 6.81 15.30
N ASP A 4 -7.75 6.85 14.13
CA ASP A 4 -7.59 7.99 13.23
C ASP A 4 -8.52 9.11 13.71
N ASN A 5 -7.99 9.95 14.59
CA ASN A 5 -8.61 11.19 15.04
C ASN A 5 -7.98 12.42 14.36
N SER A 6 -7.22 12.24 13.27
CA SER A 6 -6.66 13.35 12.51
C SER A 6 -7.54 13.64 11.31
N GLY A 7 -8.43 14.62 11.41
CA GLY A 7 -9.04 15.22 10.22
C GLY A 7 -7.94 15.53 9.20
N ILE A 8 -8.08 14.99 7.99
CA ILE A 8 -7.22 15.12 6.79
C ILE A 8 -6.04 16.10 6.97
N GLU A 9 -5.03 15.73 7.76
CA GLU A 9 -3.79 16.50 7.81
C GLU A 9 -2.94 16.01 6.65
N ASN A 10 -3.11 16.64 5.49
CA ASN A 10 -2.15 16.50 4.41
C ASN A 10 -0.81 17.01 4.93
N PHE A 11 0.22 16.15 4.91
CA PHE A 11 1.54 16.52 5.39
C PHE A 11 2.22 17.40 4.35
N HIS A 12 2.39 18.68 4.66
CA HIS A 12 3.06 19.66 3.81
C HIS A 12 4.38 20.07 4.43
N TYR A 13 5.45 19.35 4.10
CA TYR A 13 6.77 19.60 4.65
C TYR A 13 7.78 19.97 3.57
N ASN A 14 8.67 20.91 3.89
CA ASN A 14 9.73 21.35 3.00
C ASN A 14 11.02 21.57 3.80
N ASN A 15 12.10 20.87 3.43
CA ASN A 15 13.41 20.95 4.09
C ASN A 15 13.37 20.66 5.61
N VAL A 16 12.55 19.70 6.05
CA VAL A 16 12.42 19.39 7.49
C VAL A 16 13.15 18.12 7.89
N GLU A 17 13.58 18.08 9.15
CA GLU A 17 14.10 16.90 9.83
C GLU A 17 12.99 16.27 10.70
N LYS A 18 12.61 15.04 10.37
CA LYS A 18 11.55 14.24 11.01
C LYS A 18 12.01 12.79 11.21
N LYS A 19 13.21 12.63 11.75
CA LYS A 19 13.81 11.34 12.07
C LYS A 19 13.15 10.66 13.26
N ASP A 20 13.32 9.34 13.34
CA ASP A 20 12.97 8.50 14.49
C ASP A 20 11.49 8.64 14.90
N LYS A 21 10.60 8.74 13.90
CA LYS A 21 9.16 8.91 14.11
C LYS A 21 8.40 7.63 13.90
N ASN A 22 7.26 7.53 14.58
CA ASN A 22 6.27 6.50 14.35
C ASN A 22 5.12 7.08 13.51
N PHE A 23 5.00 6.61 12.28
CA PHE A 23 3.94 6.92 11.32
C PHE A 23 3.11 5.68 10.98
N MET A 24 3.09 4.66 11.84
CA MET A 24 2.26 3.48 11.60
C MET A 24 0.80 3.86 11.37
N TYR A 25 0.16 3.19 10.41
CA TYR A 25 -1.24 3.39 10.03
C TYR A 25 -1.58 4.80 9.52
N LYS A 26 -0.58 5.66 9.27
CA LYS A 26 -0.84 7.03 8.84
C LYS A 26 -1.32 7.09 7.39
N ASN A 27 -2.27 7.99 7.17
CA ASN A 27 -2.75 8.35 5.86
C ASN A 27 -1.96 9.54 5.32
N PHE A 28 -1.05 9.31 4.38
CA PHE A 28 -0.33 10.37 3.66
C PHE A 28 -0.96 10.68 2.30
N LYS A 29 -2.21 10.26 2.03
CA LYS A 29 -2.88 10.49 0.76
C LYS A 29 -2.75 11.96 0.36
N ARG A 30 -2.26 12.21 -0.86
CA ARG A 30 -2.07 13.57 -1.43
C ARG A 30 -1.19 14.53 -0.61
N SER A 31 -0.41 14.03 0.34
CA SER A 31 0.57 14.82 1.09
C SER A 31 1.72 15.29 0.19
N ASN A 32 2.37 16.40 0.54
CA ASN A 32 3.46 17.00 -0.23
C ASN A 32 4.68 17.26 0.66
N CYS A 33 5.71 16.44 0.51
CA CYS A 33 6.98 16.58 1.19
C CYS A 33 8.12 16.75 0.17
N TYR A 34 8.95 17.78 0.35
CA TYR A 34 10.12 18.03 -0.49
C TYR A 34 11.38 18.15 0.37
N ASN A 35 12.43 17.42 -0.02
CA ASN A 35 13.74 17.46 0.64
C ASN A 35 13.66 17.25 2.16
N CYS A 36 12.79 16.35 2.62
CA CYS A 36 12.59 16.06 4.03
C CYS A 36 13.37 14.82 4.47
N ASN A 37 13.74 14.74 5.74
CA ASN A 37 14.48 13.62 6.30
C ASN A 37 13.61 12.85 7.29
N PHE A 38 13.20 11.64 6.90
CA PHE A 38 12.40 10.70 7.69
C PHE A 38 13.21 9.46 8.11
N SER A 39 14.54 9.57 8.20
CA SER A 39 15.39 8.42 8.52
C SER A 39 15.00 7.75 9.84
N ASN A 40 15.20 6.43 9.91
CA ASN A 40 14.84 5.56 11.05
C ASN A 40 13.35 5.57 11.46
N SER A 41 12.46 6.05 10.59
CA SER A 41 11.03 6.13 10.93
C SER A 41 10.28 4.85 10.54
N ASN A 42 9.21 4.57 11.26
CA ASN A 42 8.32 3.44 11.02
C ASN A 42 7.08 3.89 10.25
N PHE A 43 6.86 3.32 9.07
CA PHE A 43 5.73 3.60 8.18
C PHE A 43 4.84 2.37 7.94
N ASN A 44 4.94 1.35 8.80
CA ASN A 44 4.18 0.12 8.64
C ASN A 44 2.67 0.43 8.57
N PHE A 45 2.01 -0.17 7.58
CA PHE A 45 0.58 -0.08 7.30
C PHE A 45 0.10 1.34 6.94
N ALA A 46 1.02 2.24 6.58
CA ALA A 46 0.69 3.56 6.06
C ALA A 46 0.29 3.51 4.58
N THR A 47 -0.44 4.53 4.13
CA THR A 47 -0.70 4.75 2.70
C THR A 47 -0.06 6.05 2.24
N PHE A 48 0.48 6.05 1.03
CA PHE A 48 1.06 7.20 0.33
C PHE A 48 0.30 7.52 -0.96
N ARG A 49 -0.98 7.11 -1.06
CA ARG A 49 -1.76 7.21 -2.30
C ARG A 49 -1.77 8.63 -2.88
N GLY A 50 -1.21 8.81 -4.07
CA GLY A 50 -1.11 10.09 -4.76
C GLY A 50 -0.26 11.14 -4.03
N ALA A 51 0.59 10.73 -3.10
CA ALA A 51 1.46 11.65 -2.35
C ALA A 51 2.72 12.02 -3.16
N HIS A 52 3.30 13.18 -2.84
CA HIS A 52 4.54 13.66 -3.44
C HIS A 52 5.63 13.76 -2.37
N PHE A 53 6.54 12.80 -2.33
CA PHE A 53 7.69 12.75 -1.42
C PHE A 53 8.98 12.77 -2.24
N LYS A 54 9.28 13.93 -2.83
CA LYS A 54 10.43 14.10 -3.74
C LYS A 54 11.69 14.45 -2.97
N THR A 55 12.82 13.88 -3.37
CA THR A 55 14.13 14.15 -2.75
C THR A 55 14.13 13.89 -1.23
N CYS A 56 13.24 13.03 -0.74
CA CYS A 56 13.13 12.75 0.70
C CYS A 56 14.07 11.60 1.09
N SER A 57 14.57 11.62 2.32
CA SER A 57 15.37 10.54 2.88
C SER A 57 14.50 9.66 3.78
N PHE A 58 14.45 8.38 3.47
CA PHE A 58 13.76 7.33 4.23
C PHE A 58 14.75 6.26 4.71
N ILE A 59 16.02 6.63 4.88
CA ILE A 59 17.11 5.71 5.20
C ILE A 59 16.78 4.94 6.48
N LYS A 60 16.97 3.62 6.48
CA LYS A 60 16.63 2.72 7.59
C LYS A 60 15.15 2.78 8.01
N GLY A 61 14.26 3.14 7.08
CA GLY A 61 12.81 3.12 7.30
C GLY A 61 12.22 1.71 7.26
N SER A 62 11.10 1.51 7.95
CA SER A 62 10.32 0.26 7.92
C SER A 62 8.99 0.48 7.21
N PHE A 63 8.66 -0.42 6.28
CA PHE A 63 7.51 -0.32 5.38
C PHE A 63 6.77 -1.66 5.25
N GLU A 64 6.29 -2.20 6.38
CA GLU A 64 5.47 -3.41 6.37
C GLU A 64 4.03 -3.08 5.95
N GLY A 65 3.49 -3.71 4.91
CA GLY A 65 2.10 -3.49 4.47
C GLY A 65 1.83 -2.06 3.99
N THR A 66 2.88 -1.32 3.63
CA THR A 66 2.77 0.08 3.16
C THR A 66 2.41 0.12 1.68
N GLU A 67 1.54 1.05 1.30
CA GLU A 67 1.07 1.21 -0.09
C GLU A 67 1.50 2.55 -0.70
N PHE A 68 2.27 2.49 -1.79
CA PHE A 68 2.77 3.61 -2.59
C PHE A 68 2.05 3.70 -3.94
N ILE A 69 0.74 3.98 -3.90
CA ILE A 69 -0.10 3.98 -5.11
C ILE A 69 -0.11 5.37 -5.77
N GLY A 70 0.43 5.49 -6.98
CA GLY A 70 0.57 6.75 -7.71
C GLY A 70 1.45 7.76 -6.98
N THR A 71 2.35 7.31 -6.11
CA THR A 71 3.21 8.17 -5.29
C THR A 71 4.39 8.68 -6.12
N ASN A 72 4.75 9.94 -5.95
CA ASN A 72 5.98 10.49 -6.52
C ASN A 72 7.12 10.42 -5.49
N LEU A 73 8.06 9.49 -5.71
CA LEU A 73 9.24 9.25 -4.89
C LEU A 73 10.54 9.66 -5.61
N LYS A 74 10.44 10.52 -6.63
CA LYS A 74 11.58 10.94 -7.46
C LYS A 74 12.74 11.42 -6.58
N ASN A 75 13.94 10.90 -6.87
CA ASN A 75 15.19 11.19 -6.16
C ASN A 75 15.21 10.90 -4.65
N SER A 76 14.23 10.13 -4.13
CA SER A 76 14.19 9.78 -2.71
C SER A 76 15.13 8.62 -2.37
N LYS A 77 15.61 8.57 -1.13
CA LYS A 77 16.64 7.63 -0.67
C LYS A 77 16.06 6.61 0.31
N PHE A 78 16.20 5.34 0.02
CA PHE A 78 15.72 4.20 0.83
C PHE A 78 16.87 3.30 1.29
N LYS A 79 18.06 3.88 1.51
CA LYS A 79 19.23 3.09 1.89
C LYS A 79 18.96 2.32 3.18
N ASN A 80 19.25 1.01 3.22
CA ASN A 80 19.00 0.13 4.38
C ASN A 80 17.54 0.07 4.85
N SER A 81 16.57 0.47 4.03
CA SER A 81 15.16 0.38 4.37
C SER A 81 14.62 -1.03 4.14
N LYS A 82 13.58 -1.39 4.90
CA LYS A 82 12.94 -2.71 4.83
C LYS A 82 11.51 -2.58 4.32
N PHE A 83 11.20 -3.33 3.28
CA PHE A 83 9.87 -3.43 2.69
C PHE A 83 9.38 -4.85 2.87
N LYS A 84 8.22 -5.02 3.54
CA LYS A 84 7.59 -6.33 3.72
C LYS A 84 6.13 -6.22 3.33
N ASN A 85 5.63 -7.08 2.43
CA ASN A 85 4.23 -6.99 1.96
C ASN A 85 3.88 -5.58 1.43
N ALA A 86 4.87 -4.83 0.92
CA ALA A 86 4.66 -3.46 0.43
C ALA A 86 4.20 -3.48 -1.02
N ILE A 87 3.43 -2.46 -1.41
CA ILE A 87 2.90 -2.34 -2.77
C ILE A 87 3.33 -1.00 -3.35
N PHE A 88 3.95 -1.03 -4.52
CA PHE A 88 4.21 0.14 -5.35
C PHE A 88 3.37 0.00 -6.62
N GLU A 89 2.40 0.87 -6.84
CA GLU A 89 1.55 0.84 -8.05
C GLU A 89 1.65 2.18 -8.75
N GLY A 90 2.14 2.21 -9.99
CA GLY A 90 2.31 3.44 -10.76
C GLY A 90 3.16 4.51 -10.06
N ALA A 91 4.05 4.10 -9.15
CA ALA A 91 4.90 5.01 -8.40
C ALA A 91 5.99 5.59 -9.33
N ASN A 92 6.22 6.89 -9.23
CA ASN A 92 7.36 7.51 -9.90
C ASN A 92 8.62 7.28 -9.04
N LEU A 93 9.47 6.38 -9.51
CA LEU A 93 10.72 5.96 -8.88
C LEU A 93 11.96 6.54 -9.58
N ASP A 94 11.80 7.55 -10.45
CA ASP A 94 12.90 8.15 -11.21
C ASP A 94 14.01 8.63 -10.24
N GLY A 95 15.20 8.05 -10.34
CA GLY A 95 16.35 8.37 -9.49
C GLY A 95 16.20 7.97 -8.02
N ALA A 96 15.13 7.27 -7.64
CA ALA A 96 14.98 6.73 -6.29
C ALA A 96 16.10 5.71 -6.02
N ASP A 97 16.73 5.79 -4.84
CA ASP A 97 17.91 4.98 -4.51
C ASP A 97 17.57 3.93 -3.44
N PHE A 98 17.65 2.66 -3.83
CA PHE A 98 17.35 1.49 -2.99
C PHE A 98 18.61 0.77 -2.48
N LYS A 99 19.75 1.45 -2.38
CA LYS A 99 21.01 0.83 -1.93
C LYS A 99 20.84 0.06 -0.62
N GLU A 100 21.18 -1.23 -0.60
CA GLU A 100 21.06 -2.09 0.59
C GLU A 100 19.61 -2.18 1.15
N ALA A 101 18.58 -1.82 0.36
CA ALA A 101 17.20 -2.05 0.75
C ALA A 101 16.87 -3.55 0.68
N ILE A 102 16.01 -3.99 1.61
CA ILE A 102 15.55 -5.37 1.70
C ILE A 102 14.07 -5.40 1.30
N PHE A 103 13.71 -6.34 0.44
CA PHE A 103 12.35 -6.56 -0.03
C PHE A 103 11.91 -7.98 0.33
N GLU A 104 10.78 -8.12 1.00
CA GLU A 104 10.16 -9.39 1.34
C GLU A 104 8.68 -9.33 0.90
N ASN A 105 8.29 -10.17 -0.05
CA ASN A 105 6.95 -10.14 -0.65
C ASN A 105 6.50 -8.72 -1.08
N THR A 106 7.37 -7.98 -1.78
CA THR A 106 7.07 -6.64 -2.27
C THR A 106 6.63 -6.67 -3.72
N ILE A 107 5.58 -5.92 -4.05
CA ILE A 107 4.99 -5.89 -5.38
C ILE A 107 5.24 -4.52 -6.03
N PHE A 108 5.69 -4.53 -7.28
CA PHE A 108 5.73 -3.36 -8.16
C PHE A 108 4.77 -3.59 -9.33
N LEU A 109 3.79 -2.71 -9.49
CA LEU A 109 2.82 -2.73 -10.58
C LEU A 109 2.96 -1.43 -11.40
N GLY A 110 3.19 -1.51 -12.70
CA GLY A 110 3.26 -0.36 -13.60
C GLY A 110 4.33 0.68 -13.23
N CYS A 111 5.42 0.25 -12.59
CA CYS A 111 6.51 1.13 -12.15
C CYS A 111 7.66 1.11 -13.15
N LYS A 112 8.20 2.30 -13.49
CA LYS A 112 9.39 2.47 -14.34
C LYS A 112 10.67 2.22 -13.55
N LEU A 113 10.99 0.95 -13.32
CA LEU A 113 12.09 0.52 -12.46
C LEU A 113 13.48 0.75 -13.07
N GLU A 114 13.59 0.88 -14.39
CA GLU A 114 14.83 1.11 -15.12
C GLU A 114 15.51 2.44 -14.76
N LYS A 115 14.76 3.37 -14.18
CA LYS A 115 15.26 4.67 -13.70
C LYS A 115 15.57 4.70 -12.20
N ALA A 116 15.22 3.64 -11.47
CA ALA A 116 15.61 3.50 -10.07
C ALA A 116 17.10 3.12 -9.99
N ARG A 117 17.74 3.51 -8.90
CA ARG A 117 19.15 3.22 -8.62
C ARG A 117 19.27 2.12 -7.59
N ASN A 118 20.26 1.24 -7.77
CA ASN A 118 20.56 0.14 -6.85
C ASN A 118 19.36 -0.79 -6.61
N PHE A 119 18.50 -0.95 -7.61
CA PHE A 119 17.39 -1.89 -7.60
C PHE A 119 17.73 -3.06 -8.50
N ASN A 120 17.69 -4.28 -7.96
CA ASN A 120 17.82 -5.50 -8.75
C ASN A 120 16.43 -6.13 -8.91
N LYS A 121 15.99 -6.29 -10.16
CA LYS A 121 14.68 -6.87 -10.49
C LYS A 121 14.59 -8.38 -10.22
N GLU A 122 15.73 -9.06 -10.06
CA GLU A 122 15.83 -10.51 -9.84
C GLU A 122 15.88 -10.86 -8.35
N LEU A 123 15.63 -9.89 -7.45
CA LEU A 123 15.61 -10.16 -6.01
C LEU A 123 14.48 -11.11 -5.64
N GLU A 124 14.81 -12.14 -4.87
CA GLU A 124 13.83 -13.02 -4.25
C GLU A 124 12.85 -12.18 -3.38
N GLY A 125 11.57 -12.56 -3.40
CA GLY A 125 10.54 -11.83 -2.68
C GLY A 125 10.06 -10.54 -3.37
N VAL A 126 10.53 -10.24 -4.58
CA VAL A 126 10.00 -9.16 -5.41
C VAL A 126 9.13 -9.73 -6.53
N ARG A 127 7.95 -9.15 -6.74
CA ARG A 127 7.08 -9.42 -7.89
C ARG A 127 6.86 -8.15 -8.69
N ILE A 128 7.02 -8.24 -10.00
CA ILE A 128 6.91 -7.09 -10.91
C ILE A 128 5.84 -7.41 -11.95
N PHE A 129 4.89 -6.51 -12.09
CA PHE A 129 3.83 -6.55 -13.09
C PHE A 129 3.89 -5.25 -13.89
N ASP A 130 3.90 -5.33 -15.22
CA ASP A 130 3.80 -4.13 -16.06
C ASP A 130 2.38 -3.58 -16.08
N GLU A 131 1.39 -4.49 -16.04
CA GLU A 131 -0.04 -4.20 -16.06
C GLU A 131 -0.78 -4.97 -14.96
N MET A 132 -2.03 -4.58 -14.68
CA MET A 132 -2.85 -5.21 -13.65
C MET A 132 -2.91 -6.72 -13.91
N PRO A 133 -2.53 -7.59 -12.94
CA PRO A 133 -2.50 -9.03 -13.16
C PRO A 133 -3.88 -9.56 -13.51
N VAL A 134 -3.98 -10.32 -14.60
CA VAL A 134 -5.25 -10.94 -15.00
C VAL A 134 -5.55 -12.13 -14.11
N MET A 135 -6.79 -12.23 -13.65
CA MET A 135 -7.29 -13.31 -12.80
C MET A 135 -8.73 -13.62 -13.19
N GLU A 136 -9.05 -14.90 -13.32
CA GLU A 136 -10.43 -15.36 -13.39
C GLU A 136 -11.02 -15.43 -11.99
N LEU A 137 -12.18 -14.83 -11.80
CA LEU A 137 -12.93 -14.87 -10.55
C LEU A 137 -14.12 -15.80 -10.73
N SER A 138 -14.40 -16.62 -9.72
CA SER A 138 -15.67 -17.33 -9.65
C SER A 138 -16.84 -16.34 -9.62
N VAL A 139 -18.01 -16.82 -10.03
CA VAL A 139 -19.24 -16.02 -10.00
C VAL A 139 -19.56 -15.64 -8.56
N GLU A 140 -19.31 -16.54 -7.63
CA GLU A 140 -19.58 -16.41 -6.20
C GLU A 140 -18.67 -15.36 -5.56
N LEU A 141 -17.35 -15.43 -5.81
CA LEU A 141 -16.41 -14.45 -5.26
C LEU A 141 -16.66 -13.06 -5.84
N LYS A 142 -16.97 -12.98 -7.14
CA LYS A 142 -17.29 -11.70 -7.78
C LYS A 142 -18.55 -11.08 -7.17
N ALA A 143 -19.62 -11.86 -7.01
CA ALA A 143 -20.86 -11.39 -6.39
C ALA A 143 -20.64 -10.95 -4.93
N ALA A 144 -19.86 -11.72 -4.15
CA ALA A 144 -19.52 -11.36 -2.77
C ALA A 144 -18.70 -10.06 -2.68
N LEU A 145 -17.78 -9.83 -3.61
CA LEU A 145 -17.01 -8.60 -3.68
C LEU A 145 -17.88 -7.40 -4.06
N GLU A 146 -18.77 -7.56 -5.05
CA GLU A 146 -19.71 -6.50 -5.46
C GLU A 146 -20.62 -6.09 -4.30
N ASP A 147 -21.19 -7.07 -3.58
CA ASP A 147 -21.96 -6.84 -2.36
C ASP A 147 -21.11 -6.14 -1.27
N PHE A 148 -19.88 -6.60 -1.05
CA PHE A 148 -18.98 -6.00 -0.06
C PHE A 148 -18.67 -4.53 -0.36
N MET A 149 -18.51 -4.18 -1.65
CA MET A 149 -18.26 -2.82 -2.12
C MET A 149 -19.49 -1.90 -2.05
N GLU A 150 -20.69 -2.40 -1.70
CA GLU A 150 -21.83 -1.55 -1.36
C GLU A 150 -21.61 -0.77 -0.06
N ASN A 151 -20.74 -1.26 0.84
CA ASN A 151 -20.36 -0.50 2.02
C ASN A 151 -19.60 0.77 1.60
N ILE A 152 -20.08 1.93 2.05
CA ILE A 152 -19.56 3.24 1.63
C ILE A 152 -18.08 3.44 1.98
N PHE A 153 -17.60 2.92 3.11
CA PHE A 153 -16.20 3.05 3.51
C PHE A 153 -15.30 2.11 2.71
N VAL A 154 -15.78 0.91 2.37
CA VAL A 154 -15.08 -0.01 1.46
C VAL A 154 -14.94 0.64 0.08
N LYS A 155 -16.04 1.17 -0.47
CA LYS A 155 -16.02 1.91 -1.74
C LYS A 155 -15.10 3.12 -1.72
N ASN A 156 -15.10 3.89 -0.63
CA ASN A 156 -14.27 5.09 -0.50
C ASN A 156 -12.78 4.80 -0.30
N SER A 157 -12.42 3.61 0.19
CA SER A 157 -11.03 3.18 0.34
C SER A 157 -10.28 3.11 -1.00
N ARG A 158 -11.02 2.81 -2.08
CA ARG A 158 -10.49 2.62 -3.45
C ARG A 158 -9.43 1.52 -3.56
N ILE A 159 -9.48 0.51 -2.69
CA ILE A 159 -8.53 -0.63 -2.73
C ILE A 159 -9.01 -1.77 -3.64
N PHE A 160 -10.33 -1.92 -3.85
CA PHE A 160 -10.93 -3.03 -4.62
C PHE A 160 -11.27 -2.68 -6.06
N ASP A 161 -11.08 -1.41 -6.44
CA ASP A 161 -11.42 -0.92 -7.76
C ASP A 161 -10.21 -0.24 -8.42
N THR A 162 -10.23 -0.22 -9.75
CA THR A 162 -9.29 0.51 -10.58
C THR A 162 -9.82 1.90 -10.91
N LYS A 163 -8.97 2.77 -11.47
CA LYS A 163 -9.37 4.14 -11.81
C LYS A 163 -10.45 4.21 -12.90
N ASP A 164 -10.45 3.24 -13.81
CA ASP A 164 -11.42 3.02 -14.88
C ASP A 164 -12.69 2.30 -14.41
N GLY A 165 -12.79 1.94 -13.12
CA GLY A 165 -13.99 1.33 -12.53
C GLY A 165 -14.06 -0.19 -12.64
N GLY A 166 -12.98 -0.84 -13.10
CA GLY A 166 -12.82 -2.29 -13.03
C GLY A 166 -12.45 -2.76 -11.61
N ILE A 167 -12.32 -4.08 -11.46
CA ILE A 167 -11.90 -4.72 -10.20
C ILE A 167 -10.37 -4.65 -10.10
N ASN A 168 -9.87 -4.28 -8.92
CA ASN A 168 -8.45 -4.39 -8.61
C ASN A 168 -8.09 -5.85 -8.31
N THR A 169 -7.73 -6.59 -9.34
CA THR A 169 -7.37 -8.02 -9.24
C THR A 169 -6.07 -8.25 -8.47
N LEU A 170 -5.16 -7.27 -8.41
CA LEU A 170 -3.98 -7.34 -7.56
C LEU A 170 -4.40 -7.47 -6.08
N THR A 171 -5.37 -6.67 -5.64
CA THR A 171 -5.93 -6.77 -4.29
C THR A 171 -6.51 -8.15 -4.02
N LEU A 172 -7.27 -8.72 -4.97
CA LEU A 172 -7.83 -10.07 -4.80
C LEU A 172 -6.77 -11.16 -4.78
N MET A 173 -5.75 -11.06 -5.62
CA MET A 173 -4.61 -11.99 -5.62
C MET A 173 -3.92 -12.02 -4.25
N ILE A 174 -3.66 -10.85 -3.65
CA ILE A 174 -3.04 -10.77 -2.32
C ILE A 174 -3.97 -11.33 -1.23
N LEU A 175 -5.28 -11.13 -1.35
CA LEU A 175 -6.24 -11.72 -0.42
C LEU A 175 -6.27 -13.25 -0.55
N LEU A 176 -6.25 -13.79 -1.77
CA LEU A 176 -6.25 -15.23 -2.04
C LEU A 176 -4.93 -15.92 -1.66
N GLU A 177 -3.83 -15.18 -1.52
CA GLU A 177 -2.59 -15.69 -0.89
C GLU A 177 -2.74 -15.89 0.63
N ASN A 178 -3.72 -15.24 1.25
CA ASN A 178 -3.95 -15.31 2.69
C ASN A 178 -5.16 -16.17 3.07
N PHE A 179 -6.07 -16.41 2.14
CA PHE A 179 -7.37 -17.05 2.38
C PHE A 179 -7.75 -17.90 1.18
N SER A 180 -8.40 -19.03 1.42
CA SER A 180 -9.17 -19.71 0.39
C SER A 180 -10.32 -18.82 -0.09
N GLU A 181 -10.85 -19.11 -1.28
CA GLU A 181 -11.98 -18.38 -1.84
C GLU A 181 -13.22 -18.39 -0.92
N SER A 182 -13.55 -19.55 -0.35
CA SER A 182 -14.66 -19.69 0.60
C SER A 182 -14.46 -18.86 1.88
N GLU A 183 -13.22 -18.82 2.39
CA GLU A 183 -12.87 -17.99 3.55
C GLU A 183 -12.99 -16.49 3.23
N LEU A 184 -12.62 -16.09 2.01
CA LEU A 184 -12.71 -14.71 1.56
C LEU A 184 -14.17 -14.25 1.43
N ILE A 185 -15.02 -15.07 0.81
CA ILE A 185 -16.47 -14.83 0.68
C ILE A 185 -17.12 -14.70 2.07
N GLN A 186 -16.86 -15.67 2.96
CA GLN A 186 -17.37 -15.62 4.34
C GLN A 186 -16.81 -14.42 5.11
N GLY A 187 -15.54 -14.09 4.89
CA GLY A 187 -14.87 -12.96 5.51
C GLY A 187 -15.52 -11.63 5.16
N PHE A 188 -15.79 -11.40 3.87
CA PHE A 188 -16.47 -10.21 3.38
C PHE A 188 -17.84 -10.03 4.02
N ASP A 189 -18.68 -11.07 4.05
CA ASP A 189 -20.00 -11.05 4.71
C ASP A 189 -19.90 -10.66 6.19
N LYS A 190 -19.00 -11.33 6.94
CA LYS A 190 -18.81 -11.08 8.38
C LYS A 190 -18.32 -9.67 8.71
N ILE A 191 -17.48 -9.07 7.86
CA ILE A 191 -16.87 -7.76 8.15
C ILE A 191 -17.63 -6.59 7.52
N LYS A 192 -18.49 -6.80 6.51
CA LYS A 192 -19.20 -5.74 5.77
C LYS A 192 -19.87 -4.74 6.69
N SER A 193 -20.63 -5.22 7.68
CA SER A 193 -21.35 -4.37 8.64
C SER A 193 -20.46 -3.77 9.74
N LYS A 194 -19.26 -4.32 9.94
CA LYS A 194 -18.29 -3.89 10.97
C LYS A 194 -17.38 -2.76 10.49
N ILE A 195 -17.30 -2.54 9.18
CA ILE A 195 -16.55 -1.42 8.60
C ILE A 195 -17.42 -0.17 8.67
N ASP A 196 -17.15 0.64 9.69
CA ASP A 196 -17.92 1.84 10.07
C ASP A 196 -17.10 3.14 9.93
N ARG A 197 -15.90 3.06 9.34
CA ARG A 197 -14.96 4.17 9.21
C ARG A 197 -14.00 3.97 8.04
N ASP A 198 -13.36 5.06 7.66
CA ASP A 198 -12.32 5.05 6.64
C ASP A 198 -11.15 4.13 7.02
N PHE A 199 -10.63 3.46 6.00
CA PHE A 199 -9.39 2.70 6.02
C PHE A 199 -8.76 2.79 4.63
N TYR A 200 -7.46 2.48 4.53
CA TYR A 200 -6.70 2.86 3.34
C TYR A 200 -5.72 1.83 2.81
N THR A 201 -5.58 0.69 3.49
CA THR A 201 -4.66 -0.37 3.07
C THR A 201 -5.34 -1.73 3.12
N ILE A 202 -4.93 -2.63 2.24
CA ILE A 202 -5.38 -4.02 2.18
C ILE A 202 -5.07 -4.78 3.49
N SER A 203 -3.98 -4.40 4.17
CA SER A 203 -3.60 -4.97 5.47
C SER A 203 -4.70 -4.82 6.52
N TYR A 204 -5.53 -3.78 6.44
CA TYR A 204 -6.69 -3.60 7.30
C TYR A 204 -7.73 -4.71 7.08
N ILE A 205 -8.08 -4.99 5.81
CA ILE A 205 -9.02 -6.05 5.44
C ILE A 205 -8.50 -7.42 5.84
N ILE A 206 -7.25 -7.74 5.51
CA ILE A 206 -6.61 -9.01 5.90
C ILE A 206 -6.72 -9.21 7.40
N ARG A 207 -6.45 -8.17 8.19
CA ARG A 207 -6.55 -8.25 9.66
C ARG A 207 -7.97 -8.43 10.14
N MET A 208 -8.96 -7.80 9.50
CA MET A 208 -10.36 -7.96 9.87
C MET A 208 -10.86 -9.38 9.57
N ILE A 209 -10.61 -9.91 8.37
CA ILE A 209 -11.01 -11.27 8.00
C ILE A 209 -10.35 -12.30 8.94
N LYS A 210 -9.03 -12.19 9.19
CA LYS A 210 -8.33 -13.09 10.14
C LYS A 210 -8.95 -13.11 11.54
N LYS A 211 -9.55 -12.01 12.00
CA LYS A 211 -10.18 -11.94 13.32
C LYS A 211 -11.56 -12.60 13.38
N GLU A 212 -12.20 -12.80 12.23
CA GLU A 212 -13.57 -13.31 12.12
C GLU A 212 -13.61 -14.79 11.70
N LEU A 213 -12.49 -15.31 11.19
CA LEU A 213 -12.31 -16.71 10.80
C LEU A 213 -11.59 -17.56 11.86
N VAL A 214 -10.95 -16.91 12.85
CA VAL A 214 -10.36 -17.55 14.04
C VAL A 214 -11.36 -17.45 15.19
#